data_AF-A0ABD5GPB7-F1
#
_entry.id   AF-A0ABD5GPB7-F1
#
_cell.length_a   1.000
_cell.length_b   1.000
_cell.length_c   1.000
_cell.angle_alpha   90.00
_cell.angle_beta   90.00
_cell.angle_gamma   90.00
#
_symmetry.space_group_name_H-M   'P 1'
#
loop_
_entity.id
_entity.type
_entity.pdbx_description
1 polymer ?
#
loop_
_entity_poly.entity_id
_entity_poly.type
_entity_poly.pdbx_seq_one_letter_code
_entity_poly.pdbx_strand_id
1 'polypeptide(L)'
;MNIREVEKSSFSIIGKEGLGKAQEADIWIPPLWQEATNAFEEIIHLIKQPLTIWGAMSDESGQFKPWNNGGLYLAGVEVENSAQKPENWTKWTLPGFRYFVVETTTYEMNKTYSDMWNYLTQNDLKIVGAVQEH
;
A
#
# COMPACT_ATOMS: atom_id res chain seq x y z
N MET A 1 -16.20 -11.53 9.55
CA MET A 1 -15.18 -10.53 9.16
C MET A 1 -15.53 -9.23 9.85
N ASN A 2 -14.60 -8.61 10.59
CA ASN A 2 -14.83 -7.32 11.22
C ASN A 2 -14.38 -6.23 10.24
N ILE A 3 -15.34 -5.55 9.60
CA ILE A 3 -15.07 -4.51 8.61
C ILE A 3 -15.21 -3.16 9.30
N ARG A 4 -14.16 -2.34 9.23
CA ARG A 4 -14.16 -0.98 9.78
C ARG A 4 -14.17 0.03 8.63
N GLU A 5 -15.10 0.97 8.66
CA GLU A 5 -15.07 2.11 7.75
C GLU A 5 -14.18 3.21 8.33
N VAL A 6 -13.23 3.69 7.54
CA VAL A 6 -12.23 4.67 7.96
C VAL A 6 -12.06 5.73 6.87
N GLU A 7 -12.15 7.00 7.24
CA GLU A 7 -11.68 8.09 6.39
C GLU A 7 -10.22 8.39 6.73
N LYS A 8 -9.32 8.25 5.74
CA LYS A 8 -7.92 8.61 5.90
C LYS A 8 -7.60 9.76 4.95
N SER A 9 -7.12 10.85 5.53
CA SER A 9 -6.63 12.01 4.79
C SER A 9 -5.39 11.68 3.98
N SER A 10 -5.03 12.55 3.03
CA SER A 10 -3.80 12.39 2.23
C SER A 10 -2.56 12.23 3.11
N PHE A 11 -1.73 11.26 2.74
CA PHE A 11 -0.55 10.86 3.51
C PHE A 11 0.60 10.50 2.57
N SER A 12 1.83 10.61 3.07
CA SER A 12 3.03 10.31 2.31
C SER A 12 3.73 9.07 2.83
N ILE A 13 4.31 8.32 1.90
CA ILE A 13 5.15 7.16 2.17
C ILE A 13 6.50 7.39 1.48
N ILE A 14 7.59 7.10 2.18
CA ILE A 14 8.92 6.97 1.57
C ILE A 14 9.31 5.49 1.59
N GLY A 15 9.75 4.99 0.44
CA GLY A 15 10.00 3.57 0.24
C GLY A 15 10.80 3.24 -1.01
N LYS A 16 10.91 1.95 -1.28
CA LYS A 16 11.44 1.40 -2.53
C LYS A 16 10.31 0.98 -3.44
N GLU A 17 10.35 1.46 -4.67
CA GLU A 17 9.30 1.26 -5.67
C GLU A 17 9.67 0.11 -6.61
N GLY A 18 8.70 -0.74 -6.91
CA GLY A 18 8.78 -1.74 -7.95
C GLY A 18 7.53 -1.75 -8.82
N LEU A 19 7.68 -2.28 -10.03
CA LEU A 19 6.60 -2.53 -10.98
C LEU A 19 6.60 -4.02 -11.30
N GLY A 20 5.45 -4.67 -11.16
CA GLY A 20 5.36 -6.09 -11.49
C GLY A 20 3.94 -6.61 -11.60
N LYS A 21 3.83 -7.85 -12.07
CA LYS A 21 2.54 -8.54 -12.18
C LYS A 21 2.12 -9.05 -10.81
N ALA A 22 0.81 -9.01 -10.55
CA ALA A 22 0.23 -9.52 -9.30
C ALA A 22 0.47 -11.03 -9.14
N GLN A 23 0.47 -11.78 -10.25
CA GLN A 23 0.71 -13.23 -10.26
C GLN A 23 2.16 -13.62 -9.92
N GLU A 24 3.09 -12.67 -10.00
CA GLU A 24 4.51 -12.86 -9.74
C GLU A 24 4.93 -12.13 -8.44
N ALA A 25 3.96 -11.64 -7.65
CA ALA A 25 4.20 -10.83 -6.45
C ALA A 25 5.17 -11.49 -5.46
N ASP A 26 5.04 -12.80 -5.23
CA ASP A 26 5.92 -13.57 -4.35
C ASP A 26 7.39 -13.63 -4.82
N ILE A 27 7.66 -13.23 -6.06
CA ILE A 27 9.01 -13.22 -6.66
C ILE A 27 9.63 -11.82 -6.56
N TRP A 28 8.87 -10.77 -6.88
CA TRP A 28 9.46 -9.42 -7.03
C TRP A 28 9.24 -8.49 -5.82
N ILE A 29 8.24 -8.73 -4.97
CA ILE A 29 7.99 -7.92 -3.77
C ILE A 29 8.98 -8.23 -2.64
N PRO A 30 9.33 -9.50 -2.33
CA PRO A 30 10.26 -9.77 -1.23
C PRO A 30 11.66 -9.15 -1.40
N PRO A 31 12.30 -9.18 -2.59
CA PRO A 31 13.55 -8.47 -2.81
C PRO A 31 13.44 -6.96 -2.63
N LEU A 32 12.29 -6.38 -3.00
CA LEU A 32 12.02 -4.95 -2.82
C LEU A 32 11.96 -4.57 -1.34
N TRP A 33 11.28 -5.39 -0.52
CA TRP A 33 11.29 -5.23 0.94
C TRP A 33 12.70 -5.38 1.52
N GLN A 34 13.46 -6.37 1.05
CA GLN A 34 14.84 -6.55 1.50
C GLN A 34 15.69 -5.30 1.22
N GLU A 35 15.57 -4.71 0.03
CA GLU A 35 16.23 -3.45 -0.31
C GLU A 35 15.82 -2.31 0.63
N ALA A 36 14.52 -2.13 0.86
CA ALA A 36 13.99 -1.09 1.74
C ALA A 36 14.49 -1.26 3.19
N THR A 37 14.47 -2.49 3.72
CA THR A 37 14.91 -2.78 5.08
C THR A 37 16.41 -2.61 5.27
N ASN A 38 17.22 -2.95 4.27
CA ASN A 38 18.68 -2.81 4.33
C ASN A 38 19.12 -1.33 4.33
N ALA A 39 18.34 -0.45 3.70
CA ALA A 39 18.64 0.98 3.63
C ALA A 39 17.89 1.81 4.71
N PHE A 40 17.10 1.16 5.57
CA PHE A 40 16.10 1.83 6.40
C PHE A 40 16.68 2.88 7.38
N GLU A 41 17.93 2.68 7.82
CA GLU A 41 18.64 3.65 8.68
C GLU A 41 18.74 5.04 8.04
N GLU A 42 18.78 5.14 6.71
CA GLU A 42 18.84 6.41 5.98
C GLU A 42 17.57 7.26 6.18
N ILE A 43 16.42 6.64 6.42
CA ILE A 43 15.13 7.32 6.53
C ILE A 43 14.51 7.25 7.93
N ILE A 44 15.17 6.63 8.91
CA ILE A 44 14.61 6.41 10.25
C ILE A 44 14.17 7.72 10.93
N HIS A 45 14.89 8.81 10.68
CA HIS A 45 14.61 10.14 11.22
C HIS A 45 13.40 10.84 10.56
N LEU A 46 12.90 10.31 9.43
CA LEU A 46 11.72 10.82 8.71
C LEU A 46 10.43 10.09 9.10
N ILE A 47 10.54 8.96 9.81
CA ILE A 47 9.41 8.10 10.16
C ILE A 47 8.45 8.85 11.06
N LYS A 48 7.19 8.90 10.63
CA LYS A 48 6.10 9.42 11.44
C LYS A 48 5.75 8.42 12.54
N GLN A 49 5.50 8.92 13.75
CA GLN A 49 5.10 8.11 14.89
C GLN A 49 3.58 8.14 15.11
N PRO A 50 2.94 7.01 15.47
CA PRO A 50 3.54 5.68 15.60
C PRO A 50 3.97 5.10 14.23
N LEU A 51 4.98 4.22 14.26
CA LEU A 51 5.49 3.54 13.07
C LEU A 51 4.35 2.82 12.34
N THR A 52 4.16 3.18 11.07
CA THR A 52 3.28 2.47 10.13
C THR A 52 4.08 2.09 8.90
N ILE A 53 4.16 0.78 8.63
CA ILE A 53 4.81 0.20 7.46
C ILE A 53 3.74 -0.03 6.40
N TRP A 54 4.04 0.29 5.15
CA TRP A 54 3.08 0.20 4.05
C TRP A 54 3.63 -0.64 2.91
N GLY A 55 2.79 -1.53 2.41
CA GLY A 55 2.85 -2.02 1.04
C GLY A 55 1.89 -1.20 0.18
N ALA A 56 2.27 0.02 -0.17
CA ALA A 56 1.36 0.87 -0.93
C ALA A 56 1.31 0.43 -2.38
N MET A 57 0.12 0.45 -2.98
CA MET A 57 -0.10 -0.02 -4.34
C MET A 57 -0.71 1.08 -5.20
N SER A 58 -0.43 1.03 -6.50
CA SER A 58 -1.05 1.88 -7.51
C SER A 58 -1.19 1.11 -8.83
N ASP A 59 -2.10 1.55 -9.69
CA ASP A 59 -2.01 1.22 -11.11
C ASP A 59 -0.69 1.73 -11.72
N GLU A 60 -0.32 1.22 -12.89
CA GLU A 60 0.95 1.52 -13.57
C GLU A 60 1.15 3.01 -13.90
N SER A 61 0.06 3.81 -13.93
CA SER A 61 0.17 5.25 -14.16
C SER A 61 0.50 6.07 -12.91
N GLY A 62 0.58 5.44 -11.74
CA GLY A 62 0.84 6.15 -10.48
C GLY A 62 -0.34 7.00 -10.00
N GLN A 63 -1.56 6.74 -10.49
CA GLN A 63 -2.76 7.51 -10.17
C GLN A 63 -3.58 6.91 -9.03
N PHE A 64 -3.05 5.87 -8.36
CA PHE A 64 -3.69 5.15 -7.27
C PHE A 64 -5.06 4.58 -7.64
N LYS A 65 -5.29 4.29 -8.93
CA LYS A 65 -6.51 3.63 -9.41
C LYS A 65 -6.46 2.13 -9.09
N PRO A 66 -7.60 1.42 -9.14
CA PRO A 66 -7.59 -0.03 -9.03
C PRO A 66 -6.63 -0.64 -10.07
N TRP A 67 -5.72 -1.50 -9.60
CA TRP A 67 -4.81 -2.25 -10.45
C TRP A 67 -5.50 -3.54 -10.94
N ASN A 68 -5.10 -4.04 -12.12
CA ASN A 68 -5.66 -5.25 -12.73
C ASN A 68 -4.68 -6.43 -12.60
N ASN A 69 -3.86 -6.68 -13.63
CA ASN A 69 -2.94 -7.82 -13.66
C ASN A 69 -1.57 -7.53 -13.02
N GLY A 70 -1.36 -6.30 -12.59
CA GLY A 70 -0.08 -5.78 -12.10
C GLY A 70 -0.18 -4.28 -11.86
N GLY A 71 0.86 -3.74 -11.24
CA GLY A 71 0.90 -2.36 -10.85
C GLY A 71 2.19 -1.99 -10.14
N LEU A 72 2.24 -0.75 -9.69
CA LEU A 72 3.32 -0.26 -8.85
C LEU A 72 3.09 -0.69 -7.41
N TYR A 73 4.18 -0.98 -6.72
CA TYR A 73 4.21 -1.24 -5.29
C TYR A 73 5.33 -0.44 -4.64
N LEU A 74 5.06 0.13 -3.47
CA LEU A 74 6.02 0.87 -2.67
C LEU A 74 6.14 0.21 -1.29
N ALA A 75 7.28 -0.45 -1.07
CA ALA A 75 7.69 -0.99 0.23
C ALA A 75 8.27 0.15 1.07
N GLY A 76 7.54 0.64 2.07
CA GLY A 76 7.98 1.83 2.78
C GLY A 76 7.28 2.11 4.10
N VAL A 77 7.44 3.34 4.58
CA VAL A 77 6.88 3.82 5.85
C VAL A 77 6.19 5.15 5.69
N GLU A 78 5.16 5.37 6.52
CA GLU A 78 4.50 6.66 6.59
C GLU A 78 5.46 7.74 7.12
N VAL A 79 5.48 8.88 6.44
CA VAL A 79 6.27 10.06 6.79
C VAL A 79 5.39 11.29 6.78
N GLU A 80 5.91 12.41 7.30
CA GLU A 80 5.22 13.69 7.16
C GLU A 80 5.08 14.10 5.68
N ASN A 81 3.94 14.71 5.32
CA ASN A 81 3.68 15.12 3.92
C ASN A 81 4.73 16.11 3.39
N SER A 82 5.39 16.87 4.26
CA SER A 82 6.48 17.80 3.90
C SER A 82 7.85 17.13 3.76
N ALA A 83 8.02 15.87 4.21
CA ALA A 83 9.30 15.19 4.23
C ALA A 83 9.91 15.10 2.83
N GLN A 84 11.22 15.35 2.74
CA GLN A 84 11.97 15.21 1.50
C GLN A 84 12.61 13.83 1.47
N LYS A 85 12.48 13.13 0.34
CA LYS A 85 13.11 11.82 0.18
C LYS A 85 14.62 11.97 0.00
N PRO A 86 15.44 11.08 0.57
CA PRO A 86 16.85 11.00 0.19
C PRO A 86 17.02 10.58 -1.27
N GLU A 87 18.26 10.62 -1.74
CA GLU A 87 18.63 10.07 -3.05
C GLU A 87 18.31 8.57 -3.10
N ASN A 88 17.92 8.04 -4.27
CA ASN A 88 17.58 6.62 -4.46
C ASN A 88 16.39 6.07 -3.65
N TRP A 89 15.61 6.95 -3.02
CA TRP A 89 14.30 6.64 -2.45
C TRP A 89 13.18 7.15 -3.34
N THR A 90 11.99 6.58 -3.21
CA THR A 90 10.76 7.07 -3.83
C THR A 90 9.83 7.61 -2.74
N LYS A 91 9.11 8.70 -3.05
CA LYS A 91 8.06 9.24 -2.19
C LYS A 91 6.73 9.21 -2.94
N TRP A 92 5.74 8.56 -2.36
CA TRP A 92 4.36 8.68 -2.81
C TRP A 92 3.57 9.56 -1.86
N THR A 93 2.61 10.30 -2.41
CA THR A 93 1.61 11.01 -1.63
C THR A 93 0.25 10.56 -2.11
N LEU A 94 -0.37 9.67 -1.33
CA LEU A 94 -1.67 9.12 -1.67
C LEU A 94 -2.73 10.19 -1.39
N PRO A 95 -3.75 10.34 -2.27
CA PRO A 95 -4.88 11.19 -1.97
C PRO A 95 -5.68 10.60 -0.80
N GLY A 96 -6.51 11.43 -0.17
CA GLY A 96 -7.41 10.95 0.87
C GLY A 96 -8.49 10.04 0.28
N PHE A 97 -8.80 8.96 0.98
CA PHE A 97 -9.87 8.03 0.60
C PHE A 97 -10.67 7.61 1.82
N ARG A 98 -11.85 7.07 1.52
CA ARG A 98 -12.63 6.28 2.45
C ARG A 98 -12.33 4.80 2.21
N TYR A 99 -11.91 4.11 3.26
CA TYR A 99 -11.47 2.72 3.24
C TYR A 99 -12.45 1.85 4.01
N PHE A 100 -12.64 0.63 3.52
CA PHE A 100 -13.11 -0.49 4.33
C PHE A 100 -11.89 -1.31 4.72
N VAL A 101 -11.61 -1.35 6.02
CA VAL A 101 -10.41 -1.97 6.58
C VAL A 101 -10.79 -3.29 7.22
N VAL A 102 -10.03 -4.33 6.89
CA VAL A 102 -10.15 -5.67 7.46
C VAL A 102 -8.77 -6.19 7.83
N GLU A 103 -8.67 -6.83 8.99
CA GLU A 103 -7.47 -7.52 9.41
C GLU A 103 -7.45 -8.93 8.81
N THR A 104 -6.29 -9.35 8.29
CA THR A 104 -6.10 -10.67 7.67
C THR A 104 -4.69 -11.18 7.92
N THR A 105 -4.49 -12.47 7.65
CA THR A 105 -3.17 -13.10 7.58
C THR A 105 -2.79 -13.37 6.12
N THR A 106 -1.51 -13.62 5.86
CA THR A 106 -1.02 -13.96 4.50
C THR A 106 -1.71 -15.20 3.93
N TYR A 107 -1.98 -16.21 4.76
CA TYR A 107 -2.63 -17.46 4.31
C TYR A 107 -4.14 -17.31 4.08
N GLU A 108 -4.80 -16.31 4.68
CA GLU A 108 -6.22 -16.01 4.46
C GLU A 108 -6.48 -14.95 3.40
N MET A 109 -5.43 -14.32 2.86
CA MET A 109 -5.55 -13.14 1.99
C MET A 109 -6.52 -13.35 0.83
N ASN A 110 -6.44 -14.48 0.12
CA ASN A 110 -7.36 -14.81 -0.98
C ASN A 110 -8.83 -14.89 -0.53
N LYS A 111 -9.07 -15.48 0.66
CA LYS A 111 -10.41 -15.57 1.23
C LYS A 111 -10.90 -14.17 1.63
N THR A 112 -10.07 -13.37 2.27
CA THR A 112 -10.39 -12.00 2.66
C THR A 112 -10.72 -11.12 1.45
N TYR A 113 -9.94 -11.21 0.36
CA TYR A 113 -10.25 -10.52 -0.89
C TYR A 113 -11.62 -10.93 -1.44
N SER A 114 -11.93 -12.23 -1.47
CA SER A 114 -13.22 -12.74 -1.95
C SER A 114 -14.38 -12.26 -1.08
N ASP A 115 -14.24 -12.33 0.25
CA ASP A 115 -15.26 -11.88 1.20
C ASP A 115 -15.52 -10.38 1.08
N MET A 116 -14.46 -9.57 0.95
CA MET A 116 -14.58 -8.12 0.75
C MET A 116 -15.23 -7.78 -0.59
N TRP A 117 -14.88 -8.49 -1.66
CA TRP A 117 -15.50 -8.28 -2.97
C TRP A 117 -17.01 -8.57 -2.95
N ASN A 118 -17.40 -9.66 -2.28
CA ASN A 118 -18.80 -10.01 -2.07
C ASN A 118 -19.52 -8.95 -1.24
N TYR A 119 -18.92 -8.50 -0.14
CA TYR A 119 -19.48 -7.44 0.70
C TYR A 119 -19.72 -6.15 -0.09
N LEU A 120 -18.72 -5.67 -0.84
CA LEU A 120 -18.86 -4.45 -1.65
C LEU A 120 -19.97 -4.59 -2.69
N THR A 121 -20.04 -5.73 -3.37
CA THR A 121 -21.07 -6.01 -4.38
C THR A 121 -22.47 -6.02 -3.78
N GLN A 122 -22.67 -6.67 -2.63
CA GLN A 122 -23.96 -6.74 -1.94
C GLN A 122 -24.47 -5.40 -1.42
N ASN A 123 -23.56 -4.43 -1.24
CA ASN A 123 -23.87 -3.09 -0.75
C ASN A 123 -23.81 -2.02 -1.85
N ASP A 124 -23.74 -2.40 -3.14
CA ASP A 124 -23.63 -1.50 -4.29
C ASP A 124 -22.44 -0.52 -4.20
N LEU A 125 -21.35 -0.95 -3.57
CA LEU A 125 -20.12 -0.18 -3.41
C LEU A 125 -19.11 -0.53 -4.50
N LYS A 126 -18.38 0.47 -4.98
CA LYS A 126 -17.33 0.32 -6.00
C LYS A 126 -15.97 0.69 -5.44
N ILE A 127 -14.96 -0.11 -5.78
CA ILE A 127 -13.56 0.23 -5.52
C ILE A 127 -13.15 1.32 -6.53
N VAL A 128 -12.64 2.43 -6.01
CA VAL A 128 -12.22 3.59 -6.82
C VAL A 128 -10.72 3.86 -6.76
N GLY A 129 -10.00 3.14 -5.89
CA GLY A 129 -8.55 3.23 -5.76
C GLY A 129 -7.90 1.88 -5.55
N ALA A 130 -6.57 1.82 -5.67
CA ALA A 130 -5.80 0.62 -5.38
C ALA A 130 -6.00 0.17 -3.93
N VAL A 131 -6.10 -1.15 -3.72
CA VAL A 131 -6.08 -1.74 -2.38
C VAL A 131 -4.71 -1.46 -1.74
N GLN A 132 -4.70 -1.13 -0.45
CA GLN A 132 -3.50 -0.79 0.30
C GLN A 132 -3.35 -1.77 1.47
N GLU A 133 -2.11 -2.11 1.81
CA GLU A 133 -1.77 -2.92 2.98
C GLU A 133 -0.83 -2.16 3.93
N HIS A 134 -1.04 -2.34 5.23
CA HIS A 134 -0.19 -1.84 6.32
C HIS A 134 -0.32 -2.73 7.56
#